data_AF-A0A484U3P5-F1
#
_entry.id   AF-A0A484U3P5-F1
#
_cell.length_a   1.000
_cell.length_b   1.000
_cell.length_c   1.000
_cell.angle_alpha   90.00
_cell.angle_beta   90.00
_cell.angle_gamma   90.00
#
_symmetry.space_group_name_H-M   'P 1'
#
loop_
_entity.id
_entity.type
_entity.pdbx_description
1 polymer ?
#
loop_
_entity_poly.entity_id
_entity_poly.type
_entity_poly.pdbx_seq_one_letter_code
_entity_poly.pdbx_strand_id
1 'polypeptide(L)'
;MLGEICERVSVSMHIALDGLRKAPCSDVRDNLADVLNVVGLTVQGNPRFVEEHEVIDHAGRLLNDYIAPAPLPEDALVYLKHAVNVIDTILGKLDLNEFRSAERSYVALARAARRAAHATPVSPPVQHFHARPGYAFGAVPTQGNNS
;
A
#
# COMPACT_ATOMS: atom_id res chain seq x y z
N MET A 1 31.50 0.53 -2.35
CA MET A 1 30.43 -0.29 -1.72
C MET A 1 29.28 0.52 -1.12
N LEU A 2 29.45 1.35 -0.08
CA LEU A 2 28.31 2.15 0.44
C LEU A 2 27.84 3.22 -0.56
N GLY A 3 28.78 3.97 -1.13
CA GLY A 3 28.48 5.00 -2.14
C GLY A 3 27.72 4.46 -3.35
N GLU A 4 28.13 3.31 -3.90
CA GLU A 4 27.46 2.69 -5.06
C GLU A 4 26.01 2.26 -4.77
N ILE A 5 25.72 1.82 -3.52
CA ILE A 5 24.37 1.44 -3.13
C ILE A 5 23.50 2.70 -3.00
N CYS A 6 23.98 3.73 -2.30
CA CYS A 6 23.27 5.00 -2.16
C CYS A 6 23.02 5.67 -3.51
N GLU A 7 24.01 5.67 -4.40
CA GLU A 7 23.88 6.21 -5.76
C GLU A 7 22.83 5.44 -6.57
N ARG A 8 22.86 4.11 -6.54
CA ARG A 8 21.85 3.29 -7.22
C ARG A 8 20.44 3.53 -6.68
N VAL A 9 20.29 3.68 -5.36
CA VAL A 9 19.01 4.00 -4.73
C VAL A 9 18.52 5.37 -5.21
N SER A 10 19.37 6.40 -5.15
CA SER A 10 19.07 7.75 -5.63
C SER A 10 18.61 7.75 -7.09
N VAL A 11 19.41 7.14 -7.98
CA VAL A 11 19.09 7.04 -9.41
C VAL A 11 17.76 6.30 -9.63
N SER A 12 17.52 5.19 -8.92
CA SER A 12 16.28 4.42 -9.08
C SER A 12 15.04 5.22 -8.67
N MET A 13 15.10 5.99 -7.58
CA MET A 13 14.01 6.86 -7.15
C MET A 13 13.68 7.94 -8.18
N HIS A 14 14.70 8.64 -8.70
CA HIS A 14 14.51 9.69 -9.69
C HIS A 14 13.93 9.14 -11.00
N ILE A 15 14.39 7.97 -11.45
CA ILE A 15 13.82 7.29 -12.63
C ILE A 15 12.37 6.92 -12.38
N ALA A 16 12.04 6.38 -11.20
CA ALA A 16 10.67 5.99 -10.89
C ALA A 16 9.72 7.21 -10.79
N LEU A 17 10.17 8.31 -10.18
CA LEU A 17 9.43 9.56 -10.12
C LEU A 17 9.16 10.16 -11.52
N ASP A 18 10.19 10.18 -12.37
CA ASP A 18 10.04 10.63 -13.76
C ASP A 18 9.12 9.70 -14.57
N GLY A 19 9.17 8.40 -14.30
CA GLY A 19 8.26 7.40 -14.84
C GLY A 19 6.81 7.65 -14.45
N LEU A 20 6.53 7.93 -13.17
CA LEU A 20 5.17 8.28 -12.70
C LEU A 20 4.62 9.52 -13.40
N ARG A 21 5.49 10.49 -13.72
CA ARG A 21 5.09 11.71 -14.41
C ARG A 21 4.79 11.48 -15.89
N LYS A 22 5.57 10.64 -16.57
CA LYS A 22 5.50 10.47 -18.04
C LYS A 22 4.60 9.33 -18.48
N ALA A 23 4.66 8.21 -17.78
CA ALA A 23 3.98 6.97 -18.11
C ALA A 23 3.65 6.19 -16.82
N PRO A 24 2.68 6.67 -16.02
CA PRO A 24 2.32 6.03 -14.76
C PRO A 24 1.86 4.59 -14.97
N CYS A 25 2.49 3.66 -14.25
CA CYS A 25 2.08 2.26 -14.19
C CYS A 25 2.32 1.68 -12.79
N SER A 26 1.73 0.53 -12.50
CA SER A 26 1.85 -0.15 -11.20
C SER A 26 3.31 -0.43 -10.84
N ASP A 27 4.11 -0.88 -11.79
CA ASP A 27 5.50 -1.28 -11.53
C ASP A 27 6.36 -0.10 -11.12
N VAL A 28 6.17 1.06 -11.77
CA VAL A 28 6.90 2.29 -11.46
C VAL A 28 6.47 2.85 -10.10
N ARG A 29 5.16 2.81 -9.80
CA ARG A 29 4.62 3.16 -8.49
C ARG A 29 5.20 2.28 -7.39
N ASP A 30 5.14 0.96 -7.58
CA ASP A 30 5.58 -0.04 -6.60
C ASP A 30 7.07 0.11 -6.33
N ASN A 31 7.87 0.32 -7.37
CA ASN A 31 9.31 0.54 -7.21
C ASN A 31 9.62 1.79 -6.38
N LEU A 32 8.91 2.90 -6.60
CA LEU A 32 9.11 4.10 -5.78
C LEU A 32 8.62 3.88 -4.35
N ALA A 33 7.45 3.28 -4.17
CA ALA A 33 6.88 2.99 -2.85
C ALA A 33 7.80 2.06 -2.03
N ASP A 34 8.34 1.01 -2.65
CA ASP A 34 9.28 0.08 -2.01
C ASP A 34 10.50 0.81 -1.47
N VAL A 35 11.09 1.72 -2.26
CA VAL A 35 12.25 2.49 -1.80
C VAL A 35 11.89 3.43 -0.66
N LEU A 36 10.78 4.16 -0.75
CA LEU A 36 10.32 5.03 0.34
C LEU A 36 10.10 4.24 1.63
N ASN A 37 9.46 3.08 1.55
CA ASN A 37 9.17 2.24 2.71
C ASN A 37 10.45 1.68 3.35
N VAL A 38 11.42 1.22 2.55
CA VAL A 38 12.71 0.71 3.08
C VAL A 38 13.49 1.83 3.76
N VAL A 39 13.58 3.00 3.14
CA VAL A 39 14.29 4.14 3.75
C VAL A 39 13.56 4.60 5.00
N GLY A 40 12.22 4.69 4.97
CA GLY A 40 11.39 5.01 6.12
C GLY A 40 11.64 4.07 7.29
N LEU A 41 11.61 2.76 7.06
CA LEU A 41 11.94 1.76 8.08
C LEU A 41 13.38 1.88 8.61
N THR A 42 14.33 2.32 7.77
CA THR A 42 15.73 2.50 8.19
C THR A 42 15.86 3.65 9.17
N VAL A 43 15.12 4.74 8.96
CA VAL A 43 15.19 5.93 9.82
C VAL A 43 14.17 5.90 10.96
N GLN A 44 13.23 4.96 10.94
CA GLN A 44 12.19 4.81 11.95
C GLN A 44 12.81 4.59 13.34
N GLY A 45 12.47 5.48 14.28
CA GLY A 45 12.98 5.42 15.66
C GLY A 45 14.36 6.05 15.85
N ASN A 46 14.98 6.58 14.79
CA ASN A 46 16.20 7.38 14.92
C ASN A 46 15.83 8.85 15.18
N PRO A 47 16.13 9.41 16.37
CA PRO A 47 15.75 10.78 16.72
C PRO A 47 16.40 11.85 15.83
N ARG A 48 17.46 11.50 15.08
CA ARG A 48 18.10 12.40 14.12
C ARG A 48 17.25 12.68 12.88
N PHE A 49 16.29 11.81 12.57
CA PHE A 49 15.58 11.80 11.29
C PHE A 49 14.06 11.86 11.45
N VAL A 50 13.56 12.43 12.54
CA VAL A 50 12.12 12.44 12.85
C VAL A 50 11.33 13.17 11.75
N GLU A 51 11.79 14.35 11.35
CA GLU A 51 11.13 15.17 10.32
C GLU A 51 11.21 14.47 8.95
N GLU A 52 12.37 13.91 8.60
CA GLU A 52 12.54 13.19 7.34
C GLU A 52 11.68 11.93 7.29
N HIS A 53 11.56 11.21 8.40
CA HIS A 53 10.68 10.04 8.50
C HIS A 53 9.21 10.42 8.26
N GLU A 54 8.73 11.54 8.81
CA GLU A 54 7.34 11.99 8.59
C GLU A 54 7.06 12.27 7.11
N VAL A 55 7.99 12.94 6.43
CA VAL A 55 7.88 13.22 4.98
C VAL A 55 7.86 11.93 4.17
N ILE A 56 8.77 10.99 4.49
CA ILE A 56 8.90 9.72 3.78
C ILE A 56 7.68 8.82 4.02
N ASP A 57 7.18 8.72 5.25
CA ASP A 57 5.98 7.93 5.58
C ASP A 57 4.74 8.47 4.86
N HIS A 58 4.56 9.79 4.84
CA HIS A 58 3.43 10.39 4.12
C HIS A 58 3.53 10.14 2.60
N ALA A 59 4.72 10.29 2.01
CA ALA A 59 4.93 9.99 0.59
C ALA A 59 4.68 8.51 0.27
N GLY A 60 5.11 7.58 1.14
CA GLY A 60 4.85 6.16 1.00
C GLY A 60 3.35 5.83 1.02
N ARG A 61 2.59 6.42 1.96
CA ARG A 61 1.13 6.28 2.02
C ARG A 61 0.45 6.81 0.76
N LEU A 62 0.86 7.99 0.30
CA LEU A 62 0.35 8.59 -0.94
C LEU A 62 0.48 7.63 -2.13
N LEU A 63 1.64 6.98 -2.28
CA LEU A 63 1.85 6.00 -3.35
C LEU A 63 1.06 4.71 -3.16
N ASN A 64 0.87 4.25 -1.92
CA ASN A 64 0.09 3.06 -1.62
C ASN A 64 -1.40 3.25 -1.96
N ASP A 65 -1.94 4.45 -1.69
CA ASP A 65 -3.33 4.81 -1.96
C ASP A 65 -3.57 5.16 -3.44
N TYR A 66 -2.52 5.54 -4.16
CA TYR A 66 -2.58 5.86 -5.57
C TYR A 66 -2.79 4.61 -6.44
N ILE A 67 -3.74 4.72 -7.38
CA ILE A 67 -4.10 3.66 -8.33
C ILE A 67 -3.64 4.07 -9.73
N ALA A 68 -2.57 3.44 -10.21
CA ALA A 68 -2.11 3.57 -11.59
C ALA A 68 -3.10 2.95 -12.58
N PRO A 69 -3.20 3.44 -13.84
CA PRO A 69 -2.32 4.42 -14.49
C PRO A 69 -2.87 5.87 -14.48
N ALA A 70 -3.76 6.23 -13.54
CA ALA A 70 -4.31 7.58 -13.51
C ALA A 70 -3.19 8.63 -13.35
N PRO A 71 -3.22 9.80 -14.01
CA PRO A 71 -2.22 10.82 -13.75
C PRO A 71 -2.28 11.30 -12.30
N LEU A 72 -1.13 11.47 -11.66
CA LEU A 72 -1.04 12.08 -10.33
C LEU A 72 -1.32 13.59 -10.43
N PRO A 73 -2.02 14.19 -9.44
CA PRO A 73 -2.11 15.64 -9.32
C PRO A 73 -0.72 16.28 -9.22
N GLU A 74 -0.56 17.49 -9.75
CA GLU A 74 0.74 18.20 -9.71
C GLU A 74 1.24 18.37 -8.27
N ASP A 75 0.36 18.71 -7.32
CA ASP A 75 0.72 18.85 -5.90
C ASP A 75 1.29 17.56 -5.31
N ALA A 76 0.74 16.40 -5.72
CA ALA A 76 1.25 15.10 -5.30
C ALA A 76 2.64 14.81 -5.89
N LEU A 77 2.87 15.16 -7.17
CA LEU A 77 4.19 15.03 -7.80
C LEU A 77 5.22 15.95 -7.15
N VAL A 78 4.84 17.19 -6.81
CA VAL A 78 5.70 18.14 -6.09
C VAL A 78 6.06 17.58 -4.72
N TYR A 79 5.10 17.01 -4.00
CA TYR A 79 5.35 16.38 -2.70
C TYR A 79 6.28 15.18 -2.82
N LEU A 80 6.04 14.28 -3.78
CA LEU A 80 6.91 13.11 -4.02
C LEU A 80 8.34 13.54 -4.39
N LYS A 81 8.49 14.59 -5.20
CA LYS A 81 9.79 15.17 -5.51
C LYS A 81 10.49 15.70 -4.25
N HIS A 82 9.75 16.36 -3.36
CA HIS A 82 10.29 16.80 -2.09
C HIS A 82 10.78 15.61 -1.24
N ALA A 83 9.99 14.55 -1.13
CA ALA A 83 10.37 13.34 -0.39
C ALA A 83 11.62 12.66 -0.98
N VAL A 84 11.74 12.56 -2.31
CA VAL A 84 12.95 12.01 -2.97
C VAL A 84 14.18 12.87 -2.63
N ASN A 85 14.05 14.19 -2.67
CA ASN A 85 15.15 15.09 -2.29
C ASN A 85 15.53 14.93 -0.81
N VAL A 86 14.55 14.76 0.08
CA VAL A 86 14.80 14.50 1.51
C VAL A 86 15.63 13.22 1.65
N ILE A 87 15.27 12.15 0.96
CA ILE A 87 16.04 10.89 0.97
C ILE A 87 17.47 11.10 0.49
N ASP A 88 17.69 11.82 -0.62
CA ASP A 88 19.04 12.11 -1.11
C ASP A 88 19.92 12.80 -0.05
N THR A 89 19.34 13.69 0.77
CA THR A 89 20.08 14.38 1.83
C THR A 89 20.42 13.52 3.05
N ILE A 90 19.72 12.40 3.24
CA ILE A 90 19.95 11.48 4.36
C ILE A 90 20.68 10.20 3.95
N LEU A 91 20.65 9.79 2.67
CA LEU A 91 21.29 8.56 2.19
C LEU A 91 22.77 8.45 2.58
N GLY A 92 23.52 9.55 2.47
CA GLY A 92 24.93 9.59 2.87
C GLY A 92 25.18 9.53 4.38
N LYS A 93 24.13 9.63 5.20
CA LYS A 93 24.16 9.61 6.67
C LYS A 93 23.64 8.29 7.25
N LEU A 94 23.11 7.39 6.43
CA LEU A 94 22.55 6.10 6.86
C LEU A 94 23.67 5.09 7.13
N ASP A 95 23.48 4.28 8.17
CA ASP A 95 24.30 3.08 8.38
C ASP A 95 23.87 1.98 7.40
N LEU A 96 24.84 1.40 6.69
CA LEU A 96 24.58 0.36 5.69
C LEU A 96 23.97 -0.90 6.29
N ASN A 97 24.35 -1.26 7.52
CA ASN A 97 23.84 -2.44 8.19
C ASN A 97 22.38 -2.23 8.60
N GLU A 98 22.04 -1.04 9.08
CA GLU A 98 20.66 -0.65 9.37
C GLU A 98 19.82 -0.69 8.10
N PHE A 99 20.32 -0.09 7.01
CA PHE A 99 19.62 -0.09 5.71
C PHE A 99 19.36 -1.51 5.19
N ARG A 100 20.36 -2.39 5.22
CA ARG A 100 20.20 -3.81 4.82
C ARG A 100 19.27 -4.58 5.75
N SER A 101 19.24 -4.23 7.04
CA SER A 101 18.33 -4.85 8.01
C SER A 101 16.88 -4.44 7.72
N ALA A 102 16.65 -3.15 7.45
CA ALA A 102 15.36 -2.61 7.07
C ALA A 102 14.87 -3.21 5.75
N GLU A 103 15.74 -3.32 4.73
CA GLU A 103 15.42 -3.97 3.45
C GLU A 103 14.95 -5.42 3.65
N ARG A 104 15.66 -6.22 4.45
CA ARG A 104 15.26 -7.60 4.76
C ARG A 104 13.92 -7.66 5.51
N SER A 105 13.71 -6.75 6.45
CA SER A 105 12.47 -6.66 7.23
C SER A 105 11.28 -6.28 6.33
N TYR A 106 11.49 -5.32 5.44
CA TYR A 106 10.51 -4.92 4.43
C TYR A 106 10.14 -6.07 3.51
N VAL A 107 11.14 -6.77 2.95
CA VAL A 107 10.90 -7.94 2.07
C VAL A 107 10.14 -9.04 2.81
N ALA A 108 10.44 -9.28 4.09
CA ALA A 108 9.70 -10.24 4.91
C ALA A 108 8.24 -9.82 5.11
N LEU A 109 7.99 -8.54 5.42
CA LEU A 109 6.64 -7.97 5.57
C LEU A 109 5.85 -8.03 4.26
N ALA A 110 6.45 -7.61 3.15
CA ALA A 110 5.83 -7.66 1.82
C ALA A 110 5.47 -9.09 1.41
N ARG A 111 6.34 -10.08 1.71
CA ARG A 111 6.04 -11.50 1.50
C ARG A 111 4.91 -12.00 2.39
N ALA A 112 4.87 -11.59 3.66
CA ALA A 112 3.79 -11.94 4.59
C ALA A 112 2.45 -11.35 4.14
N ALA A 113 2.42 -10.09 3.72
CA ALA A 113 1.23 -9.42 3.18
C ALA A 113 0.70 -10.13 1.92
N ARG A 114 1.58 -10.53 0.99
CA ARG A 114 1.20 -11.30 -0.20
C ARG A 114 0.60 -12.66 0.15
N ARG A 115 1.18 -13.36 1.13
CA ARG A 115 0.64 -14.64 1.62
C ARG A 115 -0.73 -14.46 2.28
N ALA A 116 -0.91 -13.42 3.08
CA ALA A 116 -2.19 -13.11 3.72
C ALA A 116 -3.28 -12.78 2.68
N ALA A 117 -2.95 -12.01 1.64
CA ALA A 117 -3.88 -11.72 0.54
C ALA A 117 -4.32 -12.99 -0.21
N HIS A 118 -3.41 -13.94 -0.44
CA HIS A 118 -3.71 -15.22 -1.10
C HIS A 118 -4.42 -16.23 -0.18
N ALA A 119 -4.40 -16.02 1.14
CA ALA A 119 -5.04 -16.90 2.12
C ALA A 119 -6.51 -16.56 2.38
N THR A 120 -7.10 -15.60 1.65
CA THR A 120 -8.55 -15.34 1.70
C THR A 120 -9.29 -16.36 0.83
N PRO A 121 -9.97 -17.38 1.40
CA PRO A 121 -10.78 -18.28 0.60
C PRO A 121 -11.98 -17.51 0.04
N VAL A 122 -12.12 -17.52 -1.28
CA VAL A 122 -13.38 -17.21 -1.95
C VAL A 122 -14.43 -18.14 -1.33
N SER A 123 -15.40 -17.59 -0.62
CA SER A 123 -16.53 -18.39 -0.12
C SER A 123 -17.16 -19.12 -1.32
N PRO A 124 -17.42 -20.43 -1.22
CA PRO A 124 -18.11 -21.14 -2.30
C PRO A 124 -19.49 -20.51 -2.50
N PRO A 125 -20.04 -20.51 -3.74
CA PRO A 125 -21.34 -19.95 -4.01
C PRO A 125 -22.37 -20.64 -3.11
N VAL A 126 -23.09 -19.85 -2.33
CA VAL A 126 -24.28 -20.27 -1.59
C VAL A 126 -25.24 -20.86 -2.63
N GLN A 127 -25.35 -22.18 -2.67
CA GLN A 127 -26.41 -22.84 -3.42
C GLN A 127 -27.71 -22.45 -2.72
N HIS A 128 -28.45 -21.51 -3.33
CA HIS A 128 -29.81 -21.20 -2.96
C HIS A 128 -30.65 -22.48 -3.07
N PHE A 129 -30.83 -23.16 -1.95
CA PHE A 129 -31.82 -24.22 -1.82
C PHE A 129 -33.20 -23.55 -1.94
N HIS A 130 -33.83 -23.70 -3.10
CA HIS A 130 -35.24 -23.36 -3.29
C HIS A 130 -36.10 -24.27 -2.41
N ALA A 131 -36.43 -23.80 -1.20
CA ALA A 131 -37.55 -24.34 -0.45
C ALA A 131 -38.84 -23.99 -1.19
N ARG A 132 -39.54 -25.01 -1.69
CA ARG A 132 -40.89 -24.89 -2.29
C ARG A 132 -41.87 -24.33 -1.26
N PRO A 133 -42.72 -23.34 -1.60
CA PRO A 133 -43.78 -22.90 -0.72
C PRO A 133 -45.00 -23.83 -0.88
N GLY A 134 -45.26 -24.64 0.14
CA GLY A 134 -46.50 -25.41 0.29
C GLY A 134 -47.17 -25.04 1.60
N TYR A 135 -48.12 -24.11 1.52
CA TYR A 135 -48.98 -23.61 2.59
C TYR A 135 -49.79 -24.73 3.28
N ALA A 136 -49.93 -24.64 4.61
CA ALA A 136 -51.22 -24.35 5.27
C ALA A 136 -51.14 -24.61 6.78
N PHE A 137 -51.08 -23.55 7.59
CA PHE A 137 -51.58 -23.59 8.98
C PHE A 137 -52.53 -22.41 9.18
N GLY A 138 -53.60 -22.70 9.91
CA GLY A 138 -54.88 -22.02 9.83
C GLY A 138 -54.91 -20.61 10.40
N ALA A 139 -55.94 -19.88 9.96
CA ALA A 139 -56.51 -18.77 10.71
C ALA A 139 -58.03 -18.78 10.50
N VAL A 140 -58.74 -18.85 11.62
CA VAL A 140 -60.19 -18.68 11.78
C VAL A 140 -60.55 -17.23 11.49
N PRO A 141 -61.77 -16.96 10.99
CA PRO A 141 -62.54 -15.88 11.61
C PRO A 141 -64.00 -16.24 11.92
N THR A 142 -64.42 -15.76 13.09
CA THR A 142 -65.78 -15.70 13.64
C THR A 142 -66.63 -14.57 13.03
N GLN A 143 -67.90 -14.88 12.73
CA GLN A 143 -69.15 -14.09 12.78
C GLN A 143 -70.06 -14.67 11.69
N GLY A 144 -71.32 -15.08 11.88
CA GLY A 144 -72.38 -14.66 12.79
C GLY A 144 -73.62 -14.45 11.92
N ASN A 145 -74.75 -15.08 12.26
CA ASN A 145 -76.10 -14.51 12.37
C ASN A 145 -77.24 -15.49 12.00
N ASN A 146 -78.13 -15.68 12.98
CA ASN A 146 -79.57 -15.94 12.97
C ASN A 146 -80.25 -16.64 11.78
N SER A 147 -80.93 -17.75 12.04
CA SER A 147 -82.37 -17.81 12.37
C SER A 147 -82.76 -19.16 12.95
#